data_AF-A0A1V1TF04-F1
#
_entry.id   AF-A0A1V1TF04-F1
#
_cell.length_a   1.000
_cell.length_b   1.000
_cell.length_c   1.000
_cell.angle_alpha   90.00
_cell.angle_beta   90.00
_cell.angle_gamma   90.00
#
_symmetry.space_group_name_H-M   'P 1'
#
loop_
_entity.id
_entity.type
_entity.pdbx_description
1 polymer ?
#
loop_
_entity_poly.entity_id
_entity_poly.type
_entity_poly.pdbx_seq_one_letter_code
_entity_poly.pdbx_strand_id
1 'polypeptide(L)'
;MKMRLGAGILIVAGDTKAGTLIGTDRWGNKYYENGEELPLRTRWVDYKSHDFDAAQIEPGWHAWMSYLVDKPPTQDALLQYKRRDWEDADPRSIPNYTLSRGAYKPYSTVKSKVTMWEPTAVERK
;
A
#
# COMPACT_ATOMS: atom_id res chain seq x y z
N MET A 1 -27.58 8.58 12.05
CA MET A 1 -26.59 8.01 11.11
C MET A 1 -26.38 9.04 10.01
N LYS A 2 -25.25 9.75 9.97
CA LYS A 2 -25.02 10.88 9.06
C LYS A 2 -24.40 10.35 7.76
N MET A 3 -25.21 10.06 6.76
CA MET A 3 -24.73 9.80 5.39
C MET A 3 -24.17 11.10 4.82
N ARG A 4 -22.87 11.15 4.57
CA ARG A 4 -22.26 12.21 3.75
C ARG A 4 -22.26 11.75 2.30
N LEU A 5 -23.26 12.16 1.53
CA LEU A 5 -23.11 12.30 0.08
C LEU A 5 -22.19 13.50 -0.16
N GLY A 6 -20.88 13.25 -0.17
CA GLY A 6 -19.89 14.27 -0.47
C GLY A 6 -19.63 14.32 -1.97
N ALA A 7 -19.75 15.50 -2.59
CA ALA A 7 -19.38 15.75 -3.99
C ALA A 7 -17.96 15.25 -4.37
N GLY A 8 -17.08 15.04 -3.37
CA GLY A 8 -15.76 14.45 -3.56
C GLY A 8 -15.77 13.02 -4.12
N ILE A 9 -16.71 12.16 -3.73
CA ILE A 9 -16.77 10.77 -4.23
C ILE A 9 -17.17 10.76 -5.72
N LEU A 10 -18.10 11.63 -6.12
CA LEU A 10 -18.51 11.74 -7.53
C LEU A 10 -17.33 12.09 -8.44
N ILE A 11 -16.48 13.03 -8.01
CA ILE A 11 -15.35 13.51 -8.81
C ILE A 11 -14.20 12.50 -8.83
N VAL A 12 -13.94 11.83 -7.71
CA VAL A 12 -12.78 10.93 -7.57
C VAL A 12 -13.08 9.50 -8.04
N ALA A 13 -14.23 8.95 -7.65
CA ALA A 13 -14.60 7.56 -7.96
C ALA A 13 -15.49 7.42 -9.21
N GLY A 14 -16.13 8.51 -9.66
CA GLY A 14 -17.07 8.47 -10.79
C GLY A 14 -18.40 7.74 -10.48
N ASP A 15 -18.63 7.37 -9.22
CA ASP A 15 -19.79 6.60 -8.77
C ASP A 15 -20.37 7.23 -7.49
N THR A 16 -21.70 7.30 -7.36
CA THR A 16 -22.35 7.76 -6.13
C THR A 16 -22.65 6.58 -5.23
N LYS A 17 -21.78 6.33 -4.24
CA LYS A 17 -21.99 5.28 -3.25
C LYS A 17 -22.29 5.85 -1.86
N ALA A 18 -23.13 5.13 -1.12
CA ALA A 18 -23.39 5.39 0.29
C ALA A 18 -23.18 4.09 1.09
N GLY A 19 -22.44 4.18 2.20
CA GLY A 19 -22.11 3.02 3.02
C GLY A 19 -21.63 3.42 4.40
N THR A 20 -21.40 2.41 5.24
CA THR A 20 -20.91 2.59 6.61
C THR A 20 -19.39 2.67 6.62
N LEU A 21 -18.83 3.66 7.32
CA LEU A 21 -17.38 3.76 7.51
C LEU A 21 -16.90 2.64 8.44
N ILE A 22 -16.11 1.72 7.90
CA ILE A 22 -15.54 0.58 8.64
C ILE A 22 -14.24 0.96 9.34
N GLY A 23 -13.43 1.82 8.73
CA GLY A 23 -12.19 2.29 9.32
C GLY A 23 -11.35 3.15 8.40
N THR A 24 -10.15 3.47 8.86
CA THR A 24 -9.18 4.30 8.14
C THR A 24 -7.79 3.68 8.33
N ASP A 25 -6.99 3.61 7.28
CA ASP A 25 -5.61 3.14 7.35
C ASP A 25 -4.63 4.22 7.84
N ARG A 26 -3.34 3.90 7.93
CA ARG A 26 -2.30 4.87 8.37
C ARG A 26 -2.00 5.94 7.32
N TRP A 27 -2.33 5.71 6.05
CA TRP A 27 -2.26 6.75 5.03
C TRP A 27 -3.43 7.73 5.11
N GLY A 28 -4.52 7.32 5.74
CA GLY A 28 -5.76 8.06 5.83
C GLY A 28 -6.79 7.72 4.75
N ASN A 29 -6.59 6.62 4.01
CA ASN A 29 -7.61 6.05 3.13
C ASN A 29 -8.75 5.50 3.99
N LYS A 30 -9.98 5.75 3.56
CA LYS A 30 -11.19 5.37 4.31
C LYS A 30 -11.88 4.21 3.62
N TYR A 31 -12.32 3.23 4.42
CA TYR A 31 -12.94 2.01 3.92
C TYR A 31 -14.40 1.96 4.30
N TYR A 32 -15.24 1.61 3.33
CA TYR A 32 -16.69 1.58 3.50
C TYR A 32 -17.27 0.24 3.07
N GLU A 33 -18.40 -0.11 3.67
CA GLU A 33 -19.18 -1.30 3.32
C GLU A 33 -20.68 -0.97 3.23
N ASN A 34 -21.35 -1.58 2.25
CA ASN A 34 -22.80 -1.60 2.11
C ASN A 34 -23.25 -2.93 1.50
N GLY A 35 -24.04 -3.71 2.25
CA GLY A 35 -24.57 -5.01 1.83
C GLY A 35 -25.75 -4.96 0.87
N GLU A 36 -26.32 -3.78 0.60
CA GLU A 36 -27.44 -3.60 -0.34
C GLU A 36 -26.98 -3.50 -1.81
N GLU A 37 -25.67 -3.32 -2.03
CA GLU A 37 -25.07 -3.26 -3.35
C GLU A 37 -24.93 -4.63 -4.00
N LEU A 38 -24.71 -4.64 -5.32
CA LEU A 38 -24.42 -5.87 -6.06
C LEU A 38 -23.17 -6.57 -5.50
N PRO A 39 -23.09 -7.91 -5.62
CA PRO A 39 -21.91 -8.67 -5.23
C PRO A 39 -20.63 -8.06 -5.82
N LEU A 40 -19.55 -8.05 -5.03
CA LEU A 40 -18.25 -7.43 -5.33
C LEU A 40 -18.24 -5.89 -5.35
N ARG A 41 -19.39 -5.20 -5.29
CA ARG A 41 -19.46 -3.73 -5.16
C ARG A 41 -19.79 -3.25 -3.74
N THR A 42 -19.95 -4.18 -2.80
CA THR A 42 -20.35 -3.90 -1.42
C THR A 42 -19.26 -3.24 -0.60
N ARG A 43 -17.98 -3.42 -0.95
CA ARG A 43 -16.82 -2.77 -0.30
C ARG A 43 -16.12 -1.81 -1.24
N TRP A 44 -15.70 -0.65 -0.73
CA TRP A 44 -14.90 0.32 -1.50
C TRP A 44 -13.99 1.14 -0.59
N VAL A 45 -12.99 1.76 -1.22
CA VAL A 45 -12.03 2.66 -0.59
C VAL A 45 -12.19 4.07 -1.14
N ASP A 46 -12.08 5.05 -0.26
CA ASP A 46 -11.96 6.47 -0.57
C ASP A 46 -10.52 6.88 -0.24
N TYR A 47 -9.70 7.05 -1.28
CA TYR A 47 -8.29 7.36 -1.12
C TYR A 47 -8.11 8.79 -0.59
N LYS A 48 -7.11 8.99 0.26
CA LYS A 48 -6.76 10.34 0.73
C LYS A 48 -6.06 11.17 -0.35
N SER A 49 -5.23 10.52 -1.16
CA SER A 49 -4.49 11.16 -2.26
C SER A 49 -5.40 11.36 -3.46
N HIS A 50 -5.22 12.49 -4.16
CA HIS A 50 -5.88 12.72 -5.45
C HIS A 50 -5.28 11.82 -6.54
N ASP A 51 -3.95 11.67 -6.54
CA ASP A 51 -3.23 10.70 -7.36
C ASP A 51 -3.26 9.34 -6.64
N PHE A 52 -4.41 8.67 -6.73
CA PHE A 52 -4.63 7.38 -6.08
C PHE A 52 -4.06 6.22 -6.91
N ASP A 53 -3.56 5.21 -6.20
CA ASP A 53 -3.10 3.95 -6.79
C ASP A 53 -3.58 2.80 -5.89
N ALA A 54 -3.99 1.68 -6.49
CA ALA A 54 -4.38 0.47 -5.78
C ALA A 54 -3.29 -0.05 -4.84
N ALA A 55 -2.01 0.18 -5.18
CA ALA A 55 -0.88 -0.20 -4.34
C ALA A 55 -0.75 0.63 -3.05
N GLN A 56 -1.54 1.69 -2.87
CA GLN A 56 -1.55 2.50 -1.63
C GLN A 56 -2.39 1.86 -0.51
N ILE A 57 -3.15 0.81 -0.80
CA ILE A 57 -3.94 0.07 0.20
C ILE A 57 -3.00 -0.76 1.09
N GLU A 58 -3.12 -0.61 2.42
CA GLU A 58 -2.39 -1.45 3.38
C GLU A 58 -2.70 -2.95 3.20
N PRO A 59 -1.75 -3.87 3.44
CA PRO A 59 -1.93 -5.30 3.18
C PRO A 59 -3.16 -5.93 3.87
N GLY A 60 -3.42 -5.59 5.14
CA GLY A 60 -4.59 -6.10 5.85
C GLY A 60 -5.90 -5.57 5.27
N TRP A 61 -5.93 -4.31 4.87
CA TRP A 61 -7.09 -3.70 4.22
C TRP A 61 -7.29 -4.24 2.80
N HIS A 62 -6.21 -4.56 2.10
CA HIS A 62 -6.26 -5.20 0.78
C HIS A 62 -6.91 -6.59 0.87
N ALA A 63 -6.54 -7.40 1.87
CA ALA A 63 -7.19 -8.70 2.09
C ALA A 63 -8.70 -8.57 2.32
N TRP A 64 -9.14 -7.61 3.13
CA TRP A 64 -10.55 -7.36 3.39
C TRP A 64 -11.30 -6.81 2.16
N MET A 65 -10.70 -5.86 1.44
CA MET A 65 -11.24 -5.29 0.22
C MET A 65 -11.43 -6.32 -0.90
N SER A 66 -10.51 -7.28 -1.00
CA SER A 66 -10.57 -8.38 -1.98
C SER A 66 -11.43 -9.56 -1.53
N TYR A 67 -12.18 -9.45 -0.43
CA TYR A 67 -13.01 -10.52 0.14
C TYR A 67 -12.23 -11.79 0.52
N LEU A 68 -10.91 -11.70 0.81
CA LEU A 68 -10.16 -12.84 1.36
C LEU A 68 -10.54 -13.10 2.82
N VAL A 69 -10.93 -12.04 3.54
CA VAL A 69 -11.30 -12.08 4.96
C VAL A 69 -12.60 -11.31 5.17
N ASP A 70 -13.44 -11.80 6.08
CA ASP A 70 -14.71 -11.15 6.44
C ASP A 70 -14.49 -9.98 7.40
N LYS A 71 -13.58 -10.16 8.36
CA LYS A 71 -13.31 -9.17 9.40
C LYS A 71 -12.25 -8.17 8.92
N PRO A 72 -12.49 -6.85 9.06
CA PRO A 72 -11.50 -5.84 8.71
C PRO A 72 -10.33 -5.83 9.71
N PRO A 73 -9.19 -5.21 9.37
CA PRO A 73 -8.04 -5.07 10.26
C PRO A 73 -8.33 -4.37 11.59
N THR A 74 -9.43 -3.61 11.68
CA THR A 74 -9.87 -2.98 12.93
C THR A 74 -10.44 -3.99 13.92
N GLN A 75 -11.04 -5.08 13.44
CA GLN A 75 -11.72 -6.09 14.26
C GLN A 75 -10.92 -7.38 14.44
N ASP A 76 -10.12 -7.77 13.44
CA ASP A 76 -9.31 -8.97 13.50
C ASP A 76 -7.94 -8.69 14.14
N ALA A 77 -7.71 -9.26 15.32
CA ALA A 77 -6.46 -9.14 16.06
C ALA A 77 -5.23 -9.69 15.30
N LEU A 78 -5.42 -10.59 14.33
CA LEU A 78 -4.34 -11.12 13.49
C LEU A 78 -3.94 -10.14 12.37
N LEU A 79 -4.90 -9.35 11.88
CA LEU A 79 -4.68 -8.35 10.82
C LEU A 79 -4.29 -6.98 11.39
N GLN A 80 -4.48 -6.77 12.69
CA GLN A 80 -3.96 -5.60 13.38
C GLN A 80 -2.44 -5.56 13.29
N TYR A 81 -1.93 -4.44 12.78
CA TYR A 81 -0.50 -4.21 12.67
C TYR A 81 0.16 -4.16 14.05
N LYS A 82 1.24 -4.94 14.18
CA LYS A 82 2.17 -4.90 15.30
C LYS A 82 3.55 -4.79 14.69
N ARG A 83 4.27 -3.70 15.02
CA ARG A 83 5.62 -3.48 14.51
C ARG A 83 6.50 -4.65 14.92
N ARG A 84 7.08 -5.33 13.95
CA ARG A 84 8.10 -6.36 14.19
C ARG A 84 9.47 -5.70 14.35
N ASP A 85 10.40 -6.37 15.02
CA ASP A 85 11.70 -5.77 15.33
C ASP A 85 12.56 -5.43 14.10
N TRP A 86 12.32 -6.12 12.98
CA TRP A 86 13.02 -5.93 11.71
C TRP A 86 12.30 -4.96 10.76
N GLU A 87 11.10 -4.50 11.11
CA GLU A 87 10.35 -3.56 10.28
C GLU A 87 10.87 -2.13 10.45
N ASP A 88 10.65 -1.30 9.44
CA ASP A 88 11.01 0.11 9.48
C ASP A 88 10.30 0.84 10.64
N ALA A 89 10.92 1.94 11.10
CA ALA A 89 10.35 2.75 12.17
C ALA A 89 9.03 3.42 11.77
N ASP A 90 8.84 3.66 10.47
CA ASP A 90 7.58 4.14 9.90
C ASP A 90 6.61 2.95 9.71
N PRO A 91 5.45 2.94 10.38
CA PRO A 91 4.49 1.83 10.30
C PRO A 91 3.63 1.83 9.03
N ARG A 92 3.78 2.83 8.16
CA ARG A 92 3.09 2.89 6.87
C ARG A 92 3.72 1.85 5.94
N SER A 93 2.92 1.13 5.15
CA SER A 93 3.50 0.24 4.13
C SER A 93 4.24 1.03 3.04
N ILE A 94 4.91 0.34 2.13
CA ILE A 94 5.70 1.00 1.09
C ILE A 94 4.82 1.04 -0.18
N PRO A 95 4.53 2.22 -0.75
CA PRO A 95 3.73 2.31 -1.98
C PRO A 95 4.55 1.84 -3.19
N ASN A 96 3.86 1.67 -4.32
CA ASN A 96 4.53 1.38 -5.58
C ASN A 96 5.34 2.60 -6.09
N TYR A 97 6.64 2.40 -6.31
CA TYR A 97 7.55 3.42 -6.83
C TYR A 97 7.93 3.23 -8.30
N THR A 98 7.24 2.37 -9.04
CA THR A 98 7.46 2.15 -10.48
C THR A 98 7.45 3.47 -11.26
N LEU A 99 8.37 3.62 -12.23
CA LEU A 99 8.59 4.86 -13.02
C LEU A 99 8.90 6.13 -12.19
N SER A 100 9.24 5.99 -10.90
CA SER A 100 9.70 7.10 -10.06
C SER A 100 11.20 6.99 -9.76
N ARG A 101 11.75 8.01 -9.08
CA ARG A 101 13.15 7.96 -8.59
C ARG A 101 13.40 6.86 -7.57
N GLY A 102 12.36 6.42 -6.85
CA GLY A 102 12.41 5.33 -5.87
C GLY A 102 12.21 3.93 -6.47
N ALA A 103 12.14 3.79 -7.79
CA ALA A 103 11.94 2.50 -8.43
C ALA A 103 13.08 1.52 -8.10
N TYR A 104 12.72 0.25 -7.87
CA TYR A 104 13.70 -0.82 -7.70
C TYR A 104 14.58 -0.96 -8.95
N LYS A 105 15.89 -0.94 -8.76
CA LYS A 105 16.88 -1.15 -9.83
C LYS A 105 17.65 -2.43 -9.51
N PRO A 106 17.51 -3.50 -10.32
CA PRO A 106 18.24 -4.72 -10.08
C PRO A 106 19.74 -4.49 -10.28
N TYR A 107 20.54 -5.12 -9.43
CA TYR A 107 22.00 -5.13 -9.51
C TYR A 107 22.53 -6.52 -9.16
N SER A 108 23.77 -6.81 -9.55
CA SER A 108 24.43 -8.05 -9.15
C SER A 108 24.73 -8.01 -7.66
N THR A 109 24.14 -8.93 -6.89
CA THR A 109 24.46 -9.12 -5.47
C THR A 109 25.76 -9.88 -5.25
N VAL A 110 26.36 -10.43 -6.31
CA VAL A 110 27.65 -11.14 -6.26
C VAL A 110 28.81 -10.22 -6.63
N LYS A 111 29.92 -10.40 -5.90
CA LYS A 111 31.22 -9.81 -6.24
C LYS A 111 31.82 -10.53 -7.47
N SER A 112 32.80 -9.91 -8.12
CA SER A 112 33.52 -10.57 -9.22
C SER A 112 34.19 -11.86 -8.72
N LYS A 113 34.03 -12.94 -9.49
CA LYS A 113 34.62 -14.25 -9.13
C LYS A 113 36.13 -14.28 -9.32
N VAL A 114 36.64 -13.44 -10.20
CA VAL A 114 38.07 -13.31 -10.52
C VAL A 114 38.51 -11.93 -10.06
N THR A 115 39.59 -11.89 -9.29
CA THR A 115 40.28 -10.66 -8.89
C THR A 115 41.39 -10.38 -9.90
N MET A 116 41.42 -9.17 -10.44
CA MET A 116 42.51 -8.72 -11.31
C MET A 116 43.72 -8.33 -10.46
N TRP A 117 44.93 -8.50 -10.99
CA TRP A 117 46.12 -7.95 -10.38
C TRP A 117 46.10 -6.42 -10.48
N GLU A 118 46.34 -5.72 -9.36
CA GLU A 118 46.48 -4.27 -9.33
C GLU A 118 47.96 -3.90 -9.55
N PRO A 119 48.32 -3.28 -10.70
CA PRO A 119 49.71 -3.00 -11.03
C PRO A 119 50.29 -1.88 -10.17
N THR A 120 51.47 -2.10 -9.59
CA THR A 120 52.30 -1.05 -9.00
C THR A 120 53.42 -0.68 -9.97
N ALA A 121 53.36 0.52 -10.54
CA ALA A 121 54.44 1.03 -11.40
C ALA A 121 55.69 1.34 -10.56
N VAL A 122 56.85 0.82 -10.97
CA VAL A 122 58.15 1.13 -10.36
C VAL A 122 59.05 1.74 -11.42
N GLU A 123 59.77 2.80 -11.08
CA GLU A 123 60.74 3.45 -11.97
C GLU A 123 61.93 2.53 -12.27
N ARG A 124 62.48 2.63 -13.49
CA ARG A 124 63.66 1.88 -13.91
C ARG A 124 64.90 2.50 -13.27
N LYS A 125 65.70 1.69 -12.57
CA LYS A 125 67.03 2.06 -12.06
C LYS A 125 68.10 1.99 -13.14
#